data_AF-M4B7W7-F1
#
_entry.id   AF-M4B7W7-F1
#
_cell.length_a   1.000
_cell.length_b   1.000
_cell.length_c   1.000
_cell.angle_alpha   90.00
_cell.angle_beta   90.00
_cell.angle_gamma   90.00
#
_symmetry.space_group_name_H-M   'P 1'
#
loop_
_entity.id
_entity.type
_entity.pdbx_description
1 polymer ?
#
loop_
_entity_poly.entity_id
_entity_poly.type
_entity_poly.pdbx_seq_one_letter_code
_entity_poly.pdbx_strand_id
1 'polypeptide(L)' 'MPGIRKACEPKCKEPFNAYHACLDRVKSKGVGSCDGQYFDFLHCIDKCGRLYLLLLLR' A
#
# COMPACT_ATOMS: atom_id res chain seq x y z
N MET A 1 -11.37 -3.31 -6.42
CA MET A 1 -10.66 -4.16 -7.41
C MET A 1 -9.51 -4.94 -6.76
N PRO A 2 -9.76 -6.16 -6.25
CA PRO A 2 -8.70 -6.97 -5.62
C PRO A 2 -7.56 -7.36 -6.58
N GLY A 3 -7.83 -7.45 -7.89
CA GLY A 3 -6.82 -7.78 -8.90
C GLY A 3 -5.75 -6.69 -9.08
N ILE A 4 -6.14 -5.41 -9.12
CA ILE A 4 -5.21 -4.28 -9.26
C ILE A 4 -4.26 -4.21 -8.06
N ARG A 5 -4.80 -4.40 -6.84
CA ARG A 5 -3.98 -4.39 -5.63
C ARG A 5 -2.89 -5.45 -5.68
N LYS A 6 -3.24 -6.69 -6.01
CA LYS A 6 -2.27 -7.80 -6.16
C LYS A 6 -1.21 -7.51 -7.23
N ALA A 7 -1.60 -6.91 -8.35
CA ALA A 7 -0.66 -6.56 -9.43
C ALA A 7 0.29 -5.41 -9.06
N CYS A 8 -0.16 -4.47 -8.22
CA CYS A 8 0.60 -3.30 -7.83
C CYS A 8 1.42 -3.48 -6.55
N GLU A 9 1.06 -4.42 -5.68
CA GLU A 9 1.78 -4.74 -4.44
C GLU A 9 3.30 -4.95 -4.63
N PRO A 10 3.79 -5.75 -5.61
CA PRO A 10 5.23 -5.91 -5.83
C PRO A 10 5.94 -4.61 -6.28
N LYS A 11 5.21 -3.66 -6.87
CA LYS A 11 5.73 -2.34 -7.28
C LYS A 11 5.75 -1.33 -6.13
N CYS A 12 5.08 -1.64 -5.02
CA CYS A 12 4.91 -0.78 -3.86
C CYS A 12 5.58 -1.38 -2.62
N LYS A 13 6.70 -2.11 -2.81
CA LYS A 13 7.35 -2.88 -1.74
C LYS A 13 7.89 -2.02 -0.60
N GLU A 14 8.43 -0.83 -0.90
CA GLU A 14 8.91 0.10 0.14
C GLU A 14 7.80 0.57 1.10
N PRO A 15 6.72 1.21 0.63
CA PRO A 15 5.66 1.66 1.54
C PRO A 15 4.92 0.48 2.20
N PHE A 16 4.84 -0.67 1.53
CA PHE A 16 4.34 -1.91 2.13
C PHE A 16 5.20 -2.35 3.33
N ASN A 17 6.53 -2.39 3.16
CA ASN A 17 7.45 -2.73 4.25
C ASN A 17 7.39 -1.72 5.39
N ALA A 18 7.29 -0.42 5.09
CA ALA A 18 7.15 0.63 6.09
C ALA A 18 5.85 0.49 6.91
N TYR A 19 4.75 0.16 6.24
CA TYR A 19 3.47 -0.15 6.91
C TYR A 19 3.60 -1.37 7.82
N HIS A 20 4.19 -2.47 7.35
CA HIS A 20 4.39 -3.67 8.16
C HIS A 20 5.31 -3.43 9.36
N ALA A 21 6.41 -2.69 9.18
CA ALA A 21 7.28 -2.31 10.29
C ALA A 21 6.54 -1.45 11.33
N CYS A 22 5.61 -0.59 10.90
CA CYS A 22 4.74 0.14 11.82
C CYS A 22 3.79 -0.79 12.58
N LEU A 23 3.20 -1.80 11.92
CA LEU A 23 2.34 -2.78 12.58
C LEU A 23 3.10 -3.54 13.67
N ASP A 24 4.32 -3.97 13.39
CA ASP A 24 5.17 -4.65 14.37
C ASP A 24 5.51 -3.74 15.55
N ARG A 25 5.81 -2.46 15.29
CA ARG A 25 6.02 -1.44 16.34
C ARG A 25 4.78 -1.24 17.20
N VAL A 26 3.60 -1.08 16.60
CA VAL A 26 2.34 -0.87 17.34
C VAL A 26 1.98 -2.11 18.15
N LYS A 27 2.15 -3.32 17.58
CA LYS A 27 1.97 -4.58 18.29
C LYS A 27 2.91 -4.71 19.49
N SER A 28 4.17 -4.30 19.35
CA SER A 28 5.16 -4.33 20.43
C SER A 28 4.90 -3.28 21.51
N LYS A 29 4.45 -2.07 21.15
CA LYS A 29 4.21 -0.97 22.10
C LYS A 29 2.81 -0.96 22.70
N GLY A 30 1.84 -1.64 22.09
CA GLY A 30 0.43 -1.63 22.48
C GLY A 30 -0.31 -0.31 22.20
N VAL A 31 0.38 0.69 21.63
CA VAL A 31 -0.16 2.04 21.38
C VAL A 31 0.37 2.64 20.07
N GLY A 32 -0.43 3.53 19.49
CA GLY A 32 -0.14 4.28 18.28
C GLY A 32 -0.91 3.78 17.05
N SER A 33 -0.82 4.54 15.96
CA SER A 33 -1.45 4.19 14.69
C SER A 33 -0.44 4.11 13.55
N CYS A 34 -0.89 3.57 12.42
CA CYS A 34 -0.11 3.38 11.20
C CYS A 34 -0.81 3.99 9.98
N ASP A 35 -1.76 4.92 10.19
CA ASP A 35 -2.56 5.51 9.12
C ASP A 35 -1.69 6.19 8.07
N GLY A 36 -0.63 6.89 8.49
CA GLY A 36 0.32 7.53 7.58
C GLY A 36 0.98 6.54 6.63
N GLN A 37 1.59 5.47 7.17
CA GLN A 37 2.25 4.45 6.35
C GLN A 37 1.23 3.68 5.50
N TYR A 38 0.02 3.49 6.01
CA TYR A 38 -1.06 2.87 5.26
C TYR A 38 -1.50 3.75 4.08
N PHE A 39 -1.63 5.06 4.27
CA PHE A 39 -1.96 6.00 3.21
C PHE A 39 -0.84 6.12 2.17
N ASP A 40 0.43 6.08 2.59
CA ASP A 40 1.56 6.03 1.64
C ASP A 40 1.51 4.78 0.75
N PHE A 41 1.18 3.64 1.35
CA PHE A 41 1.00 2.39 0.62
C PHE A 41 -0.19 2.45 -0.34
N LEU A 42 -1.35 2.93 0.11
CA LEU A 42 -2.52 3.11 -0.75
C LEU A 42 -2.23 4.09 -1.90
N HIS A 43 -1.55 5.20 -1.63
CA HIS A 43 -1.19 6.18 -2.65
C HIS A 43 -0.30 5.56 -3.74
N CYS A 44 0.63 4.68 -3.37
CA CYS A 44 1.41 3.91 -4.34
C CYS A 44 0.52 2.98 -5.18
N ILE A 45 -0.39 2.24 -4.53
CA ILE A 45 -1.33 1.36 -5.22
C ILE A 45 -2.23 2.15 -6.18
N ASP A 46 -2.74 3.32 -5.79
CA ASP A 46 -3.58 4.17 -6.62
C ASP A 46 -2.82 4.72 -7.83
N LYS A 47 -1.56 5.15 -7.63
CA LYS A 47 -0.68 5.58 -8.73
C LYS A 47 -0.44 4.46 -9.73
N CYS A 48 -0.20 3.24 -9.24
CA CYS A 48 -0.04 2.07 -10.10
C CYS A 48 -1.34 1.65 -10.79
N GLY A 49 -2.46 1.65 -10.06
CA GLY A 49 -3.78 1.28 -10.55
C GLY A 49 -4.32 2.21 -11.61
N ARG A 50 -4.00 3.52 -11.52
CA ARG A 50 -4.32 4.51 -12.57
C ARG A 50 -3.74 4.11 -13.92
N LEU A 51 -2.50 3.61 -13.95
CA LEU A 51 -1.87 3.11 -15.18
C LEU A 51 -2.60 1.88 -15.73
N TYR A 52 -3.02 0.95 -14.86
CA TYR A 52 -3.79 -0.22 -15.28
C TYR A 52 -5.17 0.14 -15.82
N LEU A 53 -5.88 1.06 -15.17
CA LEU A 53 -7.20 1.49 -15.60
C LEU A 53 -7.14 2.21 -16.95
N LEU A 54 -6.14 3.06 -17.16
CA LEU A 54 -5.88 3.72 -18.45
C LEU A 54 -5.60 2.72 -19.58
N LEU A 55 -4.94 1.60 -19.29
CA LEU A 55 -4.65 0.55 -20.28
C LEU A 55 -5.86 -0.36 -20.57
N LEU A 56 -6.77 -0.54 -19.61
CA LEU A 56 -7.97 -1.37 -19.76
C LEU A 56 -9.16 -0.64 -20.39
N LEU A 57 -9.22 0.69 -20.27
CA LEU A 57 -10.26 1.53 -20.89
C LEU A 57 -9.88 2.00 -22.30
N ARG A 58 -8.87 1.37 -22.91
CA ARG A 58 -8.37 1.71 -24.25
C ARG A 58 -8.82 0.69 -25.29
#